data_AF-A0A7C6XLN4-F1
#
_entry.id   AF-A0A7C6XLN4-F1
#
_cell.length_a   1.000
_cell.length_b   1.000
_cell.length_c   1.000
_cell.angle_alpha   90.00
_cell.angle_beta   90.00
_cell.angle_gamma   90.00
#
_symmetry.space_group_name_H-M   'P 1'
#
loop_
_entity.id
_entity.type
_entity.pdbx_description
1 polymer ?
#
loop_
_entity_poly.entity_id
_entity_poly.type
_entity_poly.pdbx_seq_one_letter_code
_entity_poly.pdbx_strand_id
1 'polypeptide(L)'
;MPSPQEKVDVVLIGGGIMSATLGAMLTELQPEWDIRVYEKLDYVSSESSDPWNNAGTGHAALCELNYTPADSNGHIDLEKASNINQQFHHSRQYWSHLVDTGVITDPKSFINPIAHVSYGRGDKGRDYIKNRYETMVRNPLFADMEYTEDADT
;
A
#
# COMPACT_ATOMS: atom_id res chain seq x y z
N MET A 1 -30.30 6.53 38.28
CA MET A 1 -29.66 7.48 37.35
C MET A 1 -29.10 6.64 36.21
N PRO A 2 -29.52 6.80 34.94
CA PRO A 2 -28.72 6.25 33.84
C PRO A 2 -27.33 6.89 33.92
N SER A 3 -26.26 6.10 33.73
CA SER A 3 -24.91 6.66 33.68
C SER A 3 -24.83 7.71 32.58
N PRO A 4 -24.04 8.79 32.73
CA PRO A 4 -23.79 9.71 31.62
C PRO A 4 -23.30 8.88 30.44
N GLN A 5 -24.03 8.89 29.32
CA GLN A 5 -23.48 8.42 28.06
C GLN A 5 -22.35 9.37 27.73
N GLU A 6 -21.10 8.92 27.88
CA GLU A 6 -19.94 9.65 27.39
C GLU A 6 -20.15 9.92 25.90
N LYS A 7 -20.09 11.20 25.54
CA LYS A 7 -20.08 11.62 24.14
C LYS A 7 -18.64 11.57 23.64
N VAL A 8 -18.47 10.94 22.50
CA VAL A 8 -17.20 10.76 21.80
C VAL A 8 -17.46 11.12 20.35
N ASP A 9 -16.57 11.87 19.72
CA ASP A 9 -16.73 12.29 18.33
C ASP A 9 -16.43 11.14 17.37
N VAL A 10 -15.41 10.34 17.67
CA VAL A 10 -14.99 9.20 16.85
C VAL A 10 -14.64 7.98 17.70
N VAL A 11 -15.18 6.83 17.33
CA VAL A 11 -14.81 5.53 17.89
C VAL A 11 -14.19 4.67 16.79
N LEU A 12 -12.94 4.27 16.99
CA LEU A 12 -12.18 3.37 16.11
C LEU A 12 -12.10 1.99 16.76
N ILE A 13 -12.59 0.97 16.05
CA ILE A 13 -12.59 -0.42 16.53
C ILE A 13 -11.44 -1.17 15.85
N GLY A 14 -10.51 -1.67 16.67
CA GLY A 14 -9.24 -2.25 16.26
C GLY A 14 -8.11 -1.22 16.20
N GLY A 15 -6.94 -1.60 16.69
CA GLY A 15 -5.68 -0.86 16.67
C GLY A 15 -4.79 -1.25 15.49
N GLY A 16 -5.38 -1.65 14.37
CA GLY A 16 -4.65 -1.95 13.12
C GLY A 16 -4.28 -0.69 12.33
N ILE A 17 -3.59 -0.88 11.20
CA ILE A 17 -3.03 0.21 10.38
C ILE A 17 -4.09 1.21 9.89
N MET A 18 -5.29 0.73 9.57
CA MET A 18 -6.40 1.58 9.09
C MET A 18 -6.86 2.56 10.17
N SER A 19 -7.16 2.06 11.37
CA SER A 19 -7.57 2.88 12.50
C SER A 19 -6.46 3.82 12.96
N ALA A 20 -5.22 3.32 13.05
CA ALA A 20 -4.08 4.15 13.42
C ALA A 20 -3.86 5.31 12.44
N THR A 21 -3.94 5.04 11.13
CA THR A 21 -3.78 6.06 10.09
C THR A 21 -4.90 7.10 10.14
N LEU A 22 -6.17 6.64 10.21
CA LEU A 22 -7.32 7.55 10.27
C LEU A 22 -7.30 8.38 11.56
N GLY A 23 -7.01 7.76 12.70
CA GLY A 23 -6.89 8.43 13.99
C GLY A 23 -5.82 9.53 13.95
N ALA A 24 -4.63 9.22 13.43
CA ALA A 24 -3.57 10.22 13.27
C ALA A 24 -4.00 11.42 12.39
N MET A 25 -4.64 11.16 11.25
CA MET A 25 -5.15 12.24 10.39
C MET A 25 -6.19 13.11 11.10
N LEU A 26 -7.11 12.49 11.83
CA LEU A 26 -8.16 13.20 12.56
C LEU A 26 -7.59 14.03 13.72
N THR A 27 -6.57 13.54 14.42
CA THR A 27 -5.89 14.32 15.47
C THR A 27 -5.24 15.59 14.93
N GLU A 28 -4.70 15.57 13.70
CA GLU A 28 -4.17 16.80 13.07
C GLU A 28 -5.28 17.72 12.55
N LEU A 29 -6.32 17.16 11.92
CA LEU A 29 -7.38 17.94 11.28
C LEU A 29 -8.42 18.50 12.26
N GLN A 30 -8.67 17.79 13.37
CA GLN A 30 -9.69 18.09 14.37
C GLN A 30 -9.14 17.83 15.78
N PRO A 31 -8.17 18.63 16.25
CA PRO A 31 -7.45 18.38 17.50
C PRO A 31 -8.31 18.41 18.77
N GLU A 32 -9.51 19.00 18.70
CA GLU A 32 -10.44 19.12 19.82
C GLU A 32 -11.40 17.92 19.94
N TRP A 33 -11.38 16.98 18.98
CA TRP A 33 -12.28 15.81 18.99
C TRP A 33 -11.84 14.77 20.01
N ASP A 34 -12.80 14.19 20.76
CA ASP A 34 -12.56 12.99 21.56
C ASP A 34 -12.55 11.77 20.62
N ILE A 35 -11.37 11.20 20.38
CA ILE A 35 -11.15 10.03 19.53
C ILE A 35 -10.74 8.85 20.42
N ARG A 36 -11.54 7.77 20.40
CA ARG A 36 -11.26 6.55 21.17
C ARG A 36 -10.95 5.37 20.28
N VAL A 37 -9.85 4.69 20.56
CA VAL A 37 -9.47 3.43 19.91
C VAL A 37 -9.72 2.29 20.88
N TYR A 38 -10.45 1.27 20.45
CA TYR A 38 -10.69 0.05 21.22
C TYR A 38 -10.02 -1.14 20.53
N GLU A 39 -9.04 -1.73 21.19
CA GLU A 39 -8.38 -2.97 20.75
C GLU A 39 -8.73 -4.11 21.71
N LYS A 40 -8.97 -5.29 21.16
CA LYS A 40 -9.28 -6.51 21.91
C LYS A 40 -8.01 -7.25 22.33
N LEU A 41 -6.97 -7.21 21.50
CA LEU A 41 -5.69 -7.88 21.75
C LEU A 41 -4.84 -7.07 22.72
N ASP A 42 -3.85 -7.74 23.33
CA ASP A 42 -2.93 -7.13 24.30
C ASP A 42 -1.98 -6.10 23.67
N TYR A 43 -1.84 -6.13 22.34
CA TYR A 43 -0.98 -5.24 21.59
C TYR A 43 -1.64 -4.81 20.28
N VAL A 44 -1.35 -3.58 19.85
CA VAL A 44 -1.85 -3.04 18.59
C VAL A 44 -1.26 -3.79 17.39
N SER A 45 -1.95 -3.79 16.26
CA SER A 45 -1.51 -4.40 15.00
C SER A 45 -1.24 -5.91 14.99
N SER A 46 -1.38 -6.65 16.09
CA SER A 46 -0.94 -8.07 16.18
C SER A 46 -1.71 -9.11 15.34
N GLU A 47 -2.69 -8.69 14.54
CA GLU A 47 -3.43 -9.58 13.64
C GLU A 47 -3.11 -9.23 12.17
N SER A 48 -4.08 -8.77 11.38
CA SER A 48 -3.91 -8.55 9.94
C SER A 48 -2.89 -7.47 9.59
N SER A 49 -2.60 -6.55 10.53
CA SER A 49 -1.61 -5.48 10.35
C SER A 49 -0.19 -5.89 10.77
N ASP A 50 -0.02 -7.09 11.34
CA ASP A 50 1.26 -7.57 11.82
C ASP A 50 2.19 -7.76 10.60
N PRO A 51 3.46 -7.33 10.66
CA PRO A 51 4.40 -7.50 9.55
C PRO A 51 4.58 -8.94 9.07
N TRP A 52 4.28 -9.95 9.90
CA TRP A 52 4.28 -11.35 9.47
C TRP A 52 3.02 -11.79 8.73
N ASN A 53 1.89 -11.10 8.94
CA ASN A 53 0.61 -11.39 8.30
C ASN A 53 0.35 -10.47 7.09
N ASN A 54 1.01 -9.32 7.05
CA ASN A 54 0.97 -8.37 5.95
C ASN A 54 2.32 -8.38 5.23
N ALA A 55 2.31 -8.70 3.93
CA ALA A 55 3.52 -8.78 3.12
C ALA A 55 4.38 -7.50 3.13
N GLY A 56 3.81 -6.35 3.50
CA GLY A 56 4.58 -5.15 3.85
C GLY A 56 5.33 -4.51 2.67
N THR A 57 5.17 -5.02 1.45
CA THR A 57 5.89 -4.61 0.23
C THR A 57 5.53 -3.21 -0.25
N GLY A 58 4.49 -2.60 0.32
CA GLY A 58 3.85 -1.40 -0.22
C GLY A 58 3.08 -1.77 -1.48
N HIS A 59 1.77 -1.51 -1.49
CA HIS A 59 0.93 -1.83 -2.65
C HIS A 59 1.10 -0.75 -3.73
N ALA A 60 2.26 -0.73 -4.39
CA ALA A 60 2.55 0.14 -5.54
C ALA A 60 2.18 -0.52 -6.90
N ALA A 61 1.43 -1.63 -6.85
CA ALA A 61 0.99 -2.42 -8.01
C ALA A 61 2.14 -2.97 -8.88
N LEU A 62 3.28 -3.28 -8.28
CA LEU A 62 4.48 -3.71 -9.00
C LEU A 62 4.49 -5.23 -9.26
N CYS A 63 4.05 -6.04 -8.30
CA CYS A 63 4.11 -7.52 -8.36
C CYS A 63 2.76 -8.19 -8.67
N GLU A 64 1.65 -7.49 -8.50
CA GLU A 64 0.32 -8.05 -8.58
C GLU A 64 -0.13 -8.18 -10.05
N LEU A 65 0.19 -9.31 -10.68
CA LEU A 65 -0.15 -9.57 -12.09
C LEU A 65 -1.66 -9.44 -12.38
N ASN A 66 -2.51 -9.72 -11.39
CA ASN A 66 -3.96 -9.54 -11.50
C ASN A 66 -4.41 -8.07 -11.55
N TYR A 67 -3.51 -7.09 -11.36
CA TYR A 67 -3.81 -5.66 -11.56
C TYR A 67 -3.53 -5.19 -12.98
N THR A 68 -2.90 -6.04 -13.78
CA THR A 68 -2.61 -5.81 -15.20
C THR A 68 -3.14 -6.97 -16.04
N PRO A 69 -4.47 -7.20 -16.08
CA PRO A 69 -5.03 -8.31 -16.84
C PRO A 69 -4.79 -8.12 -18.35
N ALA A 70 -4.57 -9.23 -19.04
CA ALA A 70 -4.50 -9.27 -20.49
C ALA A 70 -5.85 -9.64 -21.10
N ASP A 71 -6.25 -8.96 -22.17
CA ASP A 71 -7.40 -9.38 -22.98
C ASP A 71 -7.06 -10.56 -23.91
N SER A 72 -8.03 -11.00 -24.72
CA SER A 72 -7.82 -12.11 -25.66
C SER A 72 -6.78 -11.82 -26.76
N ASN A 73 -6.45 -10.54 -26.98
CA ASN A 73 -5.46 -10.09 -27.96
C ASN A 73 -4.09 -9.83 -27.29
N GLY A 74 -3.96 -10.05 -25.98
CA GLY A 74 -2.74 -9.78 -25.22
C GLY A 74 -2.53 -8.32 -24.84
N HIS A 75 -3.53 -7.45 -25.03
CA HIS A 75 -3.48 -6.07 -24.58
C HIS A 75 -3.59 -6.00 -23.05
N ILE A 76 -2.74 -5.19 -22.42
CA ILE A 76 -2.65 -5.07 -20.97
C ILE A 76 -3.44 -3.85 -20.50
N ASP A 77 -4.45 -4.08 -19.67
CA ASP A 77 -5.16 -3.01 -18.97
C ASP A 77 -4.30 -2.50 -17.79
N LEU A 78 -4.04 -1.20 -17.76
CA LEU A 78 -3.23 -0.54 -16.76
C LEU A 78 -4.03 0.28 -15.74
N GLU A 79 -5.35 0.40 -15.89
CA GLU A 79 -6.15 1.33 -15.09
C GLU A 79 -5.99 1.06 -13.59
N LYS A 80 -6.17 -0.20 -13.20
CA LYS A 80 -6.08 -0.62 -11.80
C LYS A 80 -4.67 -0.43 -11.23
N ALA A 81 -3.64 -0.88 -11.95
CA ALA A 81 -2.26 -0.73 -11.51
C ALA A 81 -1.86 0.75 -11.37
N SER A 82 -2.24 1.59 -12.33
CA SER A 82 -1.96 3.02 -12.31
C SER A 82 -2.66 3.73 -11.15
N ASN A 83 -3.92 3.37 -10.88
CA ASN A 83 -4.69 3.96 -9.78
C ASN A 83 -4.07 3.61 -8.41
N ILE A 84 -3.74 2.34 -8.20
CA ILE A 84 -3.12 1.86 -6.95
C ILE A 84 -1.75 2.52 -6.74
N ASN A 85 -0.93 2.60 -7.79
CA ASN A 85 0.38 3.24 -7.71
C ASN A 85 0.26 4.74 -7.34
N GLN A 86 -0.70 5.47 -7.93
CA GLN A 86 -0.98 6.86 -7.54
C GLN A 86 -1.43 6.99 -6.08
N GLN A 87 -2.27 6.09 -5.58
CA GLN A 87 -2.64 6.06 -4.16
C GLN A 87 -1.42 5.86 -3.26
N PHE A 88 -0.50 4.99 -3.65
CA PHE A 88 0.75 4.79 -2.91
C PHE A 88 1.61 6.06 -2.87
N HIS A 89 1.63 6.84 -3.96
CA HIS A 89 2.28 8.17 -3.95
C HIS A 89 1.62 9.14 -2.97
N HIS A 90 0.30 9.13 -2.82
CA HIS A 90 -0.38 9.92 -1.78
C HIS A 90 -0.01 9.44 -0.37
N SER A 91 0.09 8.13 -0.14
CA SER A 91 0.58 7.60 1.15
C SER A 91 1.99 8.08 1.46
N ARG A 92 2.89 8.09 0.47
CA ARG A 92 4.26 8.61 0.63
C ARG A 92 4.29 10.09 0.98
N GLN A 93 3.41 10.91 0.39
CA GLN A 93 3.30 12.33 0.73
C GLN A 93 2.85 12.51 2.19
N TYR A 94 1.86 11.74 2.63
CA TYR A 94 1.42 11.78 4.03
C TYR A 94 2.52 11.34 4.99
N TRP A 95 3.24 10.25 4.70
CA TRP A 95 4.38 9.85 5.53
C TRP A 95 5.50 10.88 5.54
N SER A 96 5.78 11.55 4.42
CA SER A 96 6.73 12.67 4.39
C SER A 96 6.31 13.78 5.35
N HIS A 97 5.04 14.17 5.32
CA HIS A 97 4.49 15.16 6.26
C HIS A 97 4.66 14.72 7.72
N LEU A 98 4.33 13.46 8.06
CA LEU A 98 4.50 12.95 9.43
C LEU A 98 5.96 12.91 9.89
N VAL A 99 6.91 12.69 8.98
CA VAL A 99 8.35 12.80 9.26
C VAL A 99 8.72 14.26 9.52
N ASP A 100 8.28 15.17 8.65
CA ASP A 100 8.59 16.60 8.74
C ASP A 100 8.01 17.25 10.01
N THR A 101 6.86 16.77 10.49
CA THR A 101 6.23 17.21 11.75
C THR A 101 6.71 16.46 12.99
N GLY A 102 7.57 15.44 12.83
CA GLY A 102 8.14 14.67 13.93
C GLY A 102 7.19 13.67 14.61
N VAL A 103 6.04 13.37 13.97
CA VAL A 103 5.10 12.35 14.45
C VAL A 103 5.67 10.95 14.26
N ILE A 104 6.33 10.72 13.13
CA ILE A 104 7.17 9.54 12.89
C ILE A 104 8.61 9.97 12.62
N THR A 105 9.56 9.05 12.75
CA THR A 105 10.98 9.38 12.78
C THR A 105 11.68 9.03 11.47
N ASP A 106 12.73 8.21 11.51
CA ASP A 106 13.55 7.87 10.35
C ASP A 106 12.74 7.11 9.30
N PRO A 107 12.56 7.62 8.07
CA PRO A 107 11.87 6.90 6.99
C PRO A 107 12.50 5.55 6.68
N LYS A 108 13.82 5.38 6.87
CA LYS A 108 14.48 4.09 6.63
C LYS A 108 14.06 3.00 7.63
N SER A 109 13.46 3.36 8.75
CA SER A 109 12.93 2.39 9.71
C SER A 109 11.65 1.70 9.24
N PHE A 110 10.89 2.30 8.31
CA PHE A 110 9.57 1.79 7.92
C PHE A 110 9.30 1.71 6.42
N ILE A 111 10.07 2.39 5.56
CA ILE A 111 9.94 2.28 4.10
C ILE A 111 11.30 2.09 3.42
N ASN A 112 11.44 0.96 2.73
CA ASN A 112 12.68 0.58 2.06
C ASN A 112 12.40 0.14 0.62
N PRO A 113 13.15 0.66 -0.37
CA PRO A 113 13.03 0.18 -1.74
C PRO A 113 13.51 -1.27 -1.83
N ILE A 114 12.75 -2.12 -2.48
CA ILE A 114 13.09 -3.50 -2.77
C ILE A 114 12.70 -3.84 -4.20
N ALA A 115 13.49 -4.69 -4.85
CA ALA A 115 13.18 -5.18 -6.19
C ALA A 115 11.89 -6.03 -6.16
N HIS A 116 10.99 -5.73 -7.09
CA HIS A 116 9.73 -6.43 -7.28
C HIS A 116 9.84 -7.29 -8.55
N VAL A 117 9.84 -8.61 -8.40
CA VAL A 117 10.09 -9.54 -9.49
C VAL A 117 8.81 -10.28 -9.87
N SER A 118 8.44 -10.19 -11.14
CA SER A 118 7.35 -10.96 -11.73
C SER A 118 7.93 -12.06 -12.62
N TYR A 119 7.40 -13.29 -12.50
CA TYR A 119 7.89 -14.44 -13.25
C TYR A 119 6.75 -15.10 -14.04
N GLY A 120 6.95 -15.25 -15.35
CA GLY A 120 6.03 -15.92 -16.27
C GLY A 120 6.66 -17.18 -16.84
N ARG A 121 5.97 -18.32 -16.75
CA ARG A 121 6.46 -19.62 -17.24
C ARG A 121 5.71 -20.08 -18.49
N GLY A 122 6.45 -20.70 -19.42
CA GLY A 122 5.92 -21.20 -20.69
C GLY A 122 5.57 -20.06 -21.65
N ASP A 123 5.22 -20.40 -22.90
CA ASP A 123 5.04 -19.42 -23.97
C ASP A 123 4.05 -18.30 -23.58
N LYS A 124 2.86 -18.69 -23.07
CA LYS A 124 1.84 -17.72 -22.61
C LYS A 124 2.32 -16.82 -21.47
N GLY A 125 3.10 -17.37 -20.54
CA GLY A 125 3.62 -16.61 -19.40
C GLY A 125 4.68 -15.60 -19.85
N ARG A 126 5.58 -16.00 -20.75
CA ARG A 126 6.59 -15.11 -21.33
C ARG A 126 5.93 -13.99 -22.13
N ASP A 127 5.00 -14.33 -23.02
CA ASP A 127 4.27 -13.35 -23.85
C ASP A 127 3.54 -12.33 -22.97
N TYR A 128 2.91 -12.79 -21.88
CA TYR A 128 2.24 -11.91 -20.92
C TYR A 128 3.22 -10.94 -20.23
N ILE A 129 4.34 -11.43 -19.68
CA ILE A 129 5.32 -10.57 -18.99
C ILE A 129 5.93 -9.56 -19.96
N LYS A 130 6.23 -9.99 -21.19
CA LYS A 130 6.74 -9.11 -22.24
C LYS A 130 5.75 -8.00 -22.59
N ASN A 131 4.50 -8.35 -22.89
CA ASN A 131 3.46 -7.37 -23.20
C ASN A 131 3.20 -6.42 -22.04
N ARG A 132 3.24 -6.95 -20.80
CA ARG A 132 3.13 -6.16 -19.56
C ARG A 132 4.26 -5.14 -19.47
N TYR A 133 5.51 -5.57 -19.63
CA TYR A 133 6.67 -4.69 -19.64
C TYR A 133 6.54 -3.59 -20.72
N GLU A 134 6.34 -3.97 -21.99
CA GLU A 134 6.27 -3.04 -23.12
C GLU A 134 5.14 -2.00 -22.99
N THR A 135 4.07 -2.36 -22.27
CA THR A 135 2.92 -1.50 -22.01
C THR A 135 3.18 -0.59 -20.80
N MET A 136 3.67 -1.15 -19.69
CA MET A 136 3.85 -0.43 -18.43
C MET A 136 4.93 0.66 -18.51
N VAL A 137 6.08 0.39 -19.15
CA VAL A 137 7.20 1.36 -19.22
C VAL A 137 6.85 2.66 -19.95
N ARG A 138 5.74 2.68 -20.70
CA ARG A 138 5.23 3.90 -21.36
C ARG A 138 4.57 4.86 -20.38
N ASN A 139 4.20 4.39 -19.19
CA ASN A 139 3.68 5.20 -18.11
C ASN A 139 4.83 5.58 -17.16
N PRO A 140 5.02 6.88 -16.85
CA PRO A 140 6.08 7.34 -15.95
C PRO A 140 6.14 6.64 -14.58
N LEU A 141 5.01 6.12 -14.09
CA LEU A 141 4.94 5.40 -12.82
C LEU A 141 5.71 4.07 -12.83
N PHE A 142 6.02 3.54 -14.02
CA PHE A 142 6.65 2.23 -14.22
C PHE A 142 7.85 2.29 -15.18
N ALA A 143 8.39 3.49 -15.42
CA ALA A 143 9.44 3.71 -16.41
C ALA A 143 10.76 2.97 -16.09
N ASP A 144 11.01 2.68 -14.81
CA ASP A 144 12.23 2.01 -14.33
C ASP A 144 12.11 0.47 -14.33
N MET A 145 11.03 -0.09 -14.90
CA MET A 145 10.94 -1.55 -15.02
C MET A 145 12.01 -2.09 -15.97
N GLU A 146 12.46 -3.31 -15.70
CA GLU A 146 13.40 -4.04 -16.53
C GLU A 146 12.78 -5.38 -16.96
N TYR A 147 13.26 -5.93 -18.09
CA TYR A 147 12.81 -7.21 -18.63
C TYR A 147 14.00 -8.05 -19.11
N THR A 148 14.02 -9.33 -18.74
CA THR A 148 15.00 -10.31 -19.21
C THR A 148 14.31 -11.64 -19.55
N GLU A 149 14.80 -12.30 -20.60
CA GLU A 149 14.55 -13.72 -20.89
C GLU A 149 15.86 -14.54 -20.81
N ASP A 150 16.96 -13.88 -20.42
CA ASP A 150 18.26 -14.51 -20.29
C ASP A 150 18.29 -15.43 -19.07
N ALA A 151 18.87 -16.61 -19.23
CA ALA A 151 19.05 -17.55 -18.13
C ALA A 151 20.33 -17.27 -17.34
N ASP A 152 21.26 -16.52 -17.93
CA ASP A 152 22.59 -16.25 -17.38
C ASP A 152 22.72 -14.83 -16.79
N THR A 153 21.68 -13.98 -16.96
CA THR A 153 21.62 -12.60 -16.47
C THR A 153 20.26 -12.30 -15.85
#